data_AF-A0A508YLV3-F1
#
_entry.id   AF-A0A508YLV3-F1
#
_cell.length_a   1.000
_cell.length_b   1.000
_cell.length_c   1.000
_cell.angle_alpha   90.00
_cell.angle_beta   90.00
_cell.angle_gamma   90.00
#
_symmetry.space_group_name_H-M   'P 1'
#
loop_
_entity.id
_entity.type
_entity.pdbx_description
1 polymer ?
#
loop_
_entity_poly.entity_id
_entity_poly.type
_entity_poly.pdbx_seq_one_letter_code
_entity_poly.pdbx_strand_id
1 'polypeptide(L)'
;MSLSSSQAYREILLKSLAYLGFTDIHEIERMTLREYSLRWEAYQLRKLSEEEAIASLAWANQTVQATTGTKHPKPKFKRFESFFDRNAAEAKIRRQYGDTYALPKSKKENVAKLFLQRYEEYQQLKRAGRIDQTAWQREEAD
;
A
#
# COMPACT_ATOMS: atom_id res chain seq x y z
N MET A 1 15.81 -6.62 2.80
CA MET A 1 16.65 -7.39 1.87
C MET A 1 16.44 -6.81 0.48
N SER A 2 17.44 -6.13 -0.08
CA SER A 2 17.38 -5.68 -1.47
C SER A 2 17.51 -6.90 -2.40
N LEU A 3 16.64 -7.03 -3.40
CA LEU A 3 16.79 -8.07 -4.41
C LEU A 3 18.10 -7.86 -5.18
N SER A 4 18.77 -8.96 -5.52
CA SER A 4 19.89 -8.91 -6.48
C SER A 4 19.37 -8.40 -7.83
N SER A 5 20.21 -7.67 -8.58
CA SER A 5 19.88 -7.16 -9.93
C SER A 5 19.38 -8.26 -10.87
N SER A 6 19.97 -9.46 -10.80
CA SER A 6 19.53 -10.63 -11.55
C SER A 6 18.11 -11.09 -11.18
N GLN A 7 17.76 -11.03 -9.88
CA GLN A 7 16.43 -11.42 -9.40
C GLN A 7 15.37 -10.39 -9.82
N ALA A 8 15.68 -9.09 -9.72
CA ALA A 8 14.79 -8.02 -10.17
C ALA A 8 14.50 -8.13 -11.68
N TYR A 9 15.54 -8.40 -12.49
CA TYR A 9 15.38 -8.61 -13.93
C TYR A 9 14.47 -9.80 -14.24
N ARG A 10 14.71 -10.95 -13.59
CA ARG A 10 13.86 -12.13 -13.76
C ARG A 10 12.41 -11.86 -13.39
N GLU A 11 12.17 -11.09 -12.33
CA GLU A 11 10.82 -10.74 -11.88
C GLU A 11 10.09 -9.84 -12.89
N ILE A 12 10.79 -8.87 -13.48
CA ILE A 12 10.26 -7.99 -14.53
C ILE A 12 9.85 -8.82 -15.75
N LEU A 13 10.71 -9.72 -16.22
CA LEU A 13 10.40 -10.59 -17.36
C LEU A 13 9.17 -11.46 -17.06
N LEU A 14 9.17 -12.14 -15.91
CA LEU A 14 8.09 -13.05 -15.53
C LEU A 14 6.73 -12.33 -15.45
N LYS A 15 6.69 -11.18 -14.78
CA LYS A 15 5.44 -10.40 -14.66
C LYS A 15 4.99 -9.86 -16.00
N SER A 16 5.92 -9.41 -16.85
CA SER A 16 5.60 -8.91 -18.18
C SER A 16 4.94 -9.98 -19.05
N LEU A 17 5.50 -11.19 -19.05
CA LEU A 17 4.97 -12.35 -19.79
C LEU A 17 3.63 -12.84 -19.20
N ALA A 18 3.53 -12.95 -17.88
CA ALA A 18 2.36 -13.54 -17.24
C ALA A 18 1.14 -12.61 -17.17
N TYR A 19 1.36 -11.30 -17.03
CA TYR A 19 0.32 -10.37 -16.60
C TYR A 19 0.15 -9.15 -17.50
N LEU A 20 1.23 -8.67 -18.12
CA LEU A 20 1.20 -7.46 -18.96
C LEU A 20 0.93 -7.76 -20.44
N GLY A 21 0.78 -9.03 -20.80
CA GLY A 21 0.38 -9.46 -22.15
C GLY A 21 1.51 -9.48 -23.17
N PHE A 22 2.77 -9.42 -22.73
CA PHE A 22 3.91 -9.59 -23.63
C PHE A 22 4.09 -11.07 -23.98
N THR A 23 4.47 -11.33 -25.23
CA THR A 23 4.79 -12.67 -25.73
C THR A 23 6.24 -12.80 -26.17
N ASP A 24 6.94 -11.68 -26.39
CA ASP A 24 8.34 -11.62 -26.79
C ASP A 24 9.20 -10.96 -25.70
N ILE A 25 10.33 -11.58 -25.38
CA ILE A 25 11.30 -11.06 -24.41
C ILE A 25 11.98 -9.80 -24.95
N HIS A 26 12.26 -9.72 -26.25
CA HIS A 26 12.91 -8.54 -26.81
C HIS A 26 12.03 -7.30 -26.75
N GLU A 27 10.70 -7.46 -26.82
CA GLU A 27 9.76 -6.37 -26.53
C GLU A 27 9.84 -5.88 -25.08
N ILE A 28 10.05 -6.81 -24.13
CA ILE A 28 10.19 -6.49 -22.72
C ILE A 28 11.54 -5.79 -22.46
N GLU A 29 12.62 -6.25 -23.10
CA GLU A 29 13.96 -5.65 -22.96
C GLU A 29 14.04 -4.22 -23.51
N ARG A 30 13.20 -3.88 -24.50
CA ARG A 30 13.07 -2.50 -25.01
C ARG A 30 12.33 -1.56 -24.06
N MET A 31 11.60 -2.10 -23.08
CA MET A 31 10.80 -1.33 -22.15
C MET A 31 11.66 -0.70 -21.04
N THR A 32 11.41 0.57 -20.72
CA THR A 32 12.10 1.22 -19.60
C THR A 32 11.53 0.78 -18.26
N LEU A 33 12.32 0.86 -17.19
CA LEU A 33 11.84 0.55 -15.82
C LEU A 33 10.63 1.41 -15.42
N ARG A 34 10.55 2.66 -15.92
CA ARG A 34 9.43 3.56 -15.69
C ARG A 34 8.16 3.08 -16.39
N GLU A 35 8.27 2.67 -17.65
CA GLU A 35 7.15 2.10 -18.41
C GLU A 35 6.66 0.80 -17.78
N TYR A 36 7.58 -0.07 -17.37
CA TYR A 36 7.25 -1.29 -16.65
C TYR A 36 6.46 -0.99 -15.38
N SER A 37 6.95 -0.06 -14.56
CA SER A 37 6.32 0.31 -13.29
C SER A 37 4.90 0.84 -13.51
N LEU A 38 4.71 1.71 -14.50
CA LEU A 38 3.39 2.25 -14.86
C LEU A 38 2.42 1.16 -15.34
N ARG A 39 2.88 0.25 -16.20
CA ARG A 39 2.06 -0.87 -16.70
C ARG A 39 1.70 -1.83 -15.57
N TRP A 40 2.65 -2.10 -14.66
CA TRP A 40 2.42 -2.96 -13.50
C TRP A 40 1.44 -2.32 -12.51
N GLU A 41 1.56 -1.02 -12.24
CA GLU A 41 0.58 -0.26 -11.45
C GLU A 41 -0.82 -0.32 -12.06
N ALA A 42 -0.95 -0.04 -13.37
CA ALA A 42 -2.22 -0.11 -14.08
C ALA A 42 -2.85 -1.51 -14.03
N TYR A 43 -2.02 -2.56 -14.15
CA TYR A 43 -2.47 -3.93 -13.99
C TYR A 43 -3.01 -4.20 -12.57
N GLN A 44 -2.33 -3.73 -11.53
CA GLN A 44 -2.78 -3.89 -10.15
C GLN A 44 -4.10 -3.17 -9.89
N LEU A 45 -4.31 -1.97 -10.45
CA LEU A 45 -5.58 -1.25 -10.36
C LEU A 45 -6.73 -1.98 -11.08
N ARG A 46 -6.43 -2.60 -12.23
CA ARG A 46 -7.41 -3.45 -12.92
C ARG A 46 -7.79 -4.66 -12.07
N LYS A 47 -6.80 -5.34 -11.48
CA LYS A 47 -7.04 -6.46 -10.57
C LYS A 47 -7.85 -6.07 -9.34
N LEU A 48 -7.59 -4.89 -8.77
CA LEU A 48 -8.41 -4.37 -7.67
C LEU A 48 -9.88 -4.21 -8.07
N SER A 49 -10.15 -3.80 -9.31
CA SER A 49 -11.52 -3.67 -9.82
C SER A 49 -12.20 -5.03 -10.01
N GLU A 50 -11.45 -6.05 -10.42
CA GLU A 50 -11.94 -7.44 -10.46
C GLU A 50 -12.24 -7.97 -9.05
N GLU A 51 -11.36 -7.70 -8.08
CA GLU A 51 -11.55 -8.07 -6.68
C GLU A 51 -12.79 -7.41 -6.07
N GLU A 52 -13.05 -6.13 -6.39
CA GLU A 52 -14.26 -5.43 -5.97
C GLU A 52 -15.53 -6.07 -6.56
N ALA A 53 -15.49 -6.48 -7.83
CA ALA A 53 -16.61 -7.16 -8.46
C ALA A 53 -16.89 -8.51 -7.77
N ILE A 54 -15.86 -9.28 -7.48
CA ILE A 54 -15.97 -10.55 -6.72
C ILE A 54 -16.51 -10.28 -5.31
N ALA A 55 -16.00 -9.25 -4.63
CA ALA A 55 -16.47 -8.86 -3.32
C ALA A 55 -17.96 -8.47 -3.35
N SER A 56 -18.38 -7.72 -4.37
CA SER A 56 -19.78 -7.31 -4.57
C SER A 56 -20.70 -8.52 -4.75
N LEU A 57 -20.26 -9.52 -5.52
CA LEU A 57 -20.99 -10.78 -5.70
C LEU A 57 -21.07 -11.58 -4.38
N ALA A 58 -19.96 -11.68 -3.65
CA ALA A 58 -19.93 -12.37 -2.36
C ALA A 58 -20.86 -11.69 -1.34
N TRP A 59 -20.88 -10.36 -1.32
CA TRP A 59 -21.77 -9.55 -0.49
C TRP A 59 -23.23 -9.78 -0.87
N ALA A 60 -23.57 -9.72 -2.15
CA ALA A 60 -24.93 -9.99 -2.63
C ALA A 60 -25.40 -11.40 -2.22
N ASN A 61 -24.56 -12.43 -2.41
CA ASN A 61 -24.87 -13.79 -2.01
C ASN A 61 -25.09 -13.92 -0.49
N GLN A 62 -24.26 -13.25 0.32
CA GLN A 62 -24.44 -13.21 1.77
C GLN A 62 -25.77 -12.55 2.16
N THR A 63 -26.15 -11.45 1.51
CA THR A 63 -27.41 -10.76 1.80
C THR A 63 -28.64 -11.58 1.40
N VAL A 64 -28.58 -12.31 0.28
CA VAL A 64 -29.65 -13.23 -0.18
C VAL A 64 -29.83 -14.41 0.78
N GLN A 65 -28.74 -14.93 1.36
CA GLN A 65 -28.82 -16.02 2.35
C GLN A 65 -29.31 -15.55 3.72
N ALA A 66 -29.23 -14.26 4.03
CA ALA A 66 -29.68 -13.72 5.32
C ALA A 66 -31.22 -13.64 5.45
N THR A 67 -31.98 -13.91 4.38
CA THR A 67 -33.44 -13.69 4.33
C THR A 67 -34.34 -14.89 4.65
N THR A 68 -33.83 -16.05 5.07
CA THR A 68 -34.66 -17.23 5.41
C THR A 68 -34.48 -17.73 6.87
N GLY A 69 -35.36 -17.24 7.78
CA GLY A 69 -35.84 -17.76 9.11
C GLY A 69 -34.90 -18.44 10.13
N THR A 70 -34.97 -18.22 11.46
CA THR A 70 -36.20 -18.21 12.30
C THR A 70 -36.30 -17.12 13.39
N LYS A 71 -35.24 -16.40 13.79
CA LYS A 71 -35.34 -15.25 14.72
C LYS A 71 -34.13 -14.29 14.61
N HIS A 72 -34.07 -13.53 13.51
CA HIS A 72 -33.15 -12.40 13.27
C HIS A 72 -31.64 -12.72 13.14
N PRO A 73 -31.21 -13.45 12.09
CA PRO A 73 -29.80 -13.52 11.75
C PRO A 73 -29.25 -12.10 11.48
N LYS A 74 -28.20 -11.71 12.23
CA LYS A 74 -27.54 -10.41 12.05
C LYS A 74 -26.30 -10.57 11.18
N PRO A 75 -26.16 -9.83 10.08
CA PRO A 75 -24.97 -9.92 9.23
C PRO A 75 -23.73 -9.39 9.97
N LYS A 76 -22.59 -10.08 9.80
CA LYS A 76 -21.30 -9.72 10.42
C LYS A 76 -20.81 -8.34 10.01
N PHE A 77 -20.97 -7.99 8.73
CA PHE A 77 -20.73 -6.64 8.23
C PHE A 77 -22.08 -5.97 8.00
N LYS A 78 -22.18 -4.69 8.32
CA LYS A 78 -23.41 -3.89 8.12
C LYS A 78 -23.42 -3.13 6.80
N ARG A 79 -22.24 -2.94 6.22
CA ARG A 79 -22.01 -2.15 5.00
C ARG A 79 -20.95 -2.85 4.16
N PHE A 80 -21.03 -2.66 2.85
CA PHE A 80 -20.09 -3.24 1.90
C PHE A 80 -18.65 -2.75 2.17
N GLU A 81 -18.46 -1.47 2.49
CA GLU A 81 -17.15 -0.88 2.74
C GLU A 81 -16.45 -1.46 3.98
N SER A 82 -17.22 -2.07 4.91
CA SER A 82 -16.66 -2.81 6.04
C SER A 82 -16.21 -4.22 5.67
N PHE A 83 -16.75 -4.77 4.58
CA PHE A 83 -16.37 -6.06 4.01
C PHE A 83 -15.20 -5.91 3.03
N PHE A 84 -15.22 -4.87 2.19
CA PHE A 84 -14.19 -4.56 1.20
C PHE A 84 -13.95 -3.05 1.09
N ASP A 85 -12.74 -2.61 1.45
CA ASP A 85 -12.33 -1.20 1.39
C ASP A 85 -11.45 -0.96 0.15
N ARG A 86 -12.10 -0.61 -0.96
CA ARG A 86 -11.42 -0.30 -2.22
C ARG A 86 -10.40 0.84 -2.07
N ASN A 87 -10.76 1.89 -1.34
CA ASN A 87 -9.93 3.09 -1.21
C ASN A 87 -8.63 2.78 -0.45
N ALA A 88 -8.70 1.98 0.62
CA ALA A 88 -7.52 1.55 1.35
C ALA A 88 -6.60 0.67 0.47
N ALA A 89 -7.18 -0.21 -0.34
CA ALA A 89 -6.42 -1.07 -1.24
C ALA A 89 -5.76 -0.28 -2.38
N GLU A 90 -6.47 0.65 -3.00
CA GLU A 90 -5.92 1.54 -4.04
C GLU A 90 -4.79 2.41 -3.49
N ALA A 91 -4.97 3.00 -2.31
CA ALA A 91 -3.94 3.80 -1.66
C ALA A 91 -2.68 2.98 -1.36
N LYS A 92 -2.82 1.70 -1.02
CA LYS A 92 -1.68 0.79 -0.82
C LYS A 92 -0.91 0.55 -2.11
N ILE A 93 -1.61 0.38 -3.24
CA ILE A 93 -0.99 0.23 -4.57
C ILE A 93 -0.22 1.50 -4.92
N ARG A 94 -0.89 2.66 -4.92
CA ARG A 94 -0.30 3.95 -5.29
C ARG A 94 0.90 4.35 -4.43
N ARG A 95 0.86 4.04 -3.13
CA ARG A 95 1.98 4.28 -2.21
C ARG A 95 3.26 3.54 -2.64
N GLN A 96 3.15 2.37 -3.25
CA GLN A 96 4.33 1.60 -3.71
C GLN A 96 5.08 2.30 -4.84
N TYR A 97 4.39 3.14 -5.63
CA TYR A 97 4.96 3.85 -6.78
C TYR A 97 5.27 5.32 -6.49
N GLY A 98 5.16 5.75 -5.23
CA GLY A 98 5.49 7.11 -4.81
C GLY A 98 4.40 8.15 -5.06
N ASP A 99 3.18 7.75 -5.45
CA ASP A 99 2.06 8.67 -5.53
C ASP A 99 1.54 8.97 -4.10
N THR A 100 1.96 10.12 -3.56
CA THR A 100 1.52 10.62 -2.25
C THR A 100 0.16 11.31 -2.29
N TYR A 101 -0.45 11.50 -3.46
CA TYR A 101 -1.68 12.28 -3.62
C TYR A 101 -2.92 11.56 -3.09
N ALA A 102 -2.92 10.22 -3.12
CA ALA A 102 -4.08 9.38 -2.77
C ALA A 102 -4.01 8.77 -1.35
N LEU A 103 -3.24 9.35 -0.43
CA LEU A 103 -3.24 8.87 0.95
C LEU A 103 -4.59 9.20 1.60
N PRO A 104 -5.39 8.21 2.05
CA PRO A 104 -6.45 8.53 3.00
C PRO A 104 -5.77 9.22 4.18
N LYS A 105 -6.25 10.41 4.56
CA LYS A 105 -5.74 11.15 5.72
C LYS A 105 -5.68 10.15 6.87
N SER A 106 -4.48 9.69 7.22
CA SER A 106 -4.30 8.73 8.31
C SER A 106 -5.02 9.30 9.53
N LYS A 107 -5.71 8.46 10.31
CA LYS A 107 -6.30 8.88 11.59
C LYS A 107 -5.28 9.74 12.33
N LYS A 108 -5.53 11.04 12.43
CA LYS A 108 -4.61 12.04 12.99
C LYS A 108 -4.11 11.64 14.39
N GLU A 109 -4.92 10.84 15.09
CA GLU A 109 -4.65 10.23 16.39
C GLU A 109 -3.32 9.47 16.47
N ASN A 110 -2.93 8.68 15.45
CA ASN A 110 -1.70 7.89 15.52
C ASN A 110 -0.44 8.72 15.32
N VAL A 111 -0.51 9.77 14.49
CA VAL A 111 0.64 10.66 14.24
C VAL A 111 0.90 11.56 15.45
N ALA A 112 -0.17 12.08 16.07
CA ALA A 112 -0.05 12.89 17.29
C ALA A 112 0.53 12.07 18.46
N LYS A 113 0.08 10.81 18.62
CA LYS A 113 0.60 9.91 19.65
C LYS A 113 2.06 9.54 19.43
N LEU A 114 2.44 9.24 18.18
CA LEU A 114 3.83 8.96 17.82
C LEU A 114 4.72 10.19 18.05
N PHE A 115 4.26 11.39 17.69
CA PHE A 115 4.99 12.64 17.94
C PHE A 115 5.23 12.88 19.43
N LEU A 116 4.21 12.67 20.28
CA LEU A 116 4.35 12.80 21.73
C LEU A 116 5.38 11.82 22.29
N GLN A 117 5.33 10.55 21.88
CA GLN A 117 6.33 9.53 22.28
C GLN A 117 7.74 9.93 21.87
N ARG A 118 7.93 10.38 20.61
CA ARG A 118 9.24 10.85 20.12
C ARG A 118 9.75 12.08 20.88
N TYR A 119 8.85 12.99 21.24
CA TYR A 119 9.19 14.17 22.02
C TYR A 119 9.64 13.79 23.44
N GLU A 120 8.95 12.86 24.11
CA GLU A 120 9.34 12.35 25.42
C GLU A 120 10.71 11.65 25.37
N GLU A 121 10.94 10.78 24.37
CA GLU A 121 12.24 10.14 24.12
C GLU A 121 13.35 11.20 23.95
N TYR A 122 13.10 12.23 23.14
CA TYR A 122 14.04 13.34 22.95
C TYR A 122 14.35 14.06 24.26
N GLN A 123 13.35 14.36 25.09
CA GLN A 123 13.57 15.02 26.38
C GLN A 123 14.38 14.15 27.34
N GLN A 124 14.15 12.83 27.36
CA GLN A 124 14.95 11.90 28.16
C GLN A 124 16.40 11.84 27.70
N LEU A 125 16.63 11.73 26.39
CA LEU A 125 17.97 11.70 25.82
C LEU A 125 18.72 13.03 26.01
N LYS A 126 18.00 14.17 25.95
CA LYS A 126 18.53 15.49 26.29
C LYS A 126 18.95 15.56 27.76
N ARG A 127 18.10 15.09 28.69
CA ARG A 127 18.43 15.02 30.13
C ARG A 127 19.60 14.10 30.43
N ALA A 128 19.71 12.99 29.69
CA ALA A 128 20.80 12.03 29.81
C ALA A 128 22.11 12.51 29.16
N GLY A 129 22.14 13.70 28.55
CA GLY A 129 23.33 14.25 27.90
C GLY A 129 23.77 13.51 26.63
N ARG A 130 22.89 12.70 26.03
CA ARG A 130 23.20 11.87 24.86
C ARG A 130 22.89 12.54 23.52
N ILE A 131 22.42 13.79 23.55
CA ILE A 131 22.11 14.59 22.36
C ILE A 131 22.97 15.85 22.37
N ASP A 132 23.84 15.98 21.38
CA ASP A 132 24.55 17.23 21.09
C ASP A 132 23.71 18.09 20.15
N GLN A 133 23.15 19.18 20.67
CA GLN A 133 22.29 20.09 19.92
C GLN A 133 23.08 21.03 19.00
N THR A 134 24.40 21.11 19.19
CA THR A 134 25.31 22.03 18.52
C THR A 134 26.19 21.35 17.48
N ALA A 135 26.01 20.05 17.24
CA ALA A 135 26.81 19.28 16.29
C ALA A 135 26.82 19.90 14.88
N TRP A 136 25.67 20.42 14.43
CA TRP A 136 25.52 21.06 13.12
C TRP A 136 26.35 22.35 12.94
N GLN A 137 26.68 23.04 14.03
CA GLN A 137 27.51 24.26 13.97
C GLN A 137 29.00 23.97 13.80
N ARG A 138 29.43 22.72 14.05
CA ARG A 138 30.83 22.31 13.89
C ARG A 138 31.14 21.91 12.44
N GLU A 139 30.14 21.50 11.68
CA GLU A 139 30.30 21.14 10.27
C GLU A 139 30.42 22.35 9.33
N GLU A 140 30.00 23.55 9.75
CA GLU A 140 30.13 24.79 8.96
C GLU A 140 31.46 25.55 9.20
N ALA A 141 32.31 25.06 10.12
CA ALA A 141 33.56 25.71 10.52
C ALA A 141 34.84 25.05 9.96
N ASP A 142 34.70 23.94 9.22
CA ASP A 142 35.76 23.25 8.46
C ASP A 142 35.59 23.51 6.94
#